data_AF-X1UJ31-F1
#
_entry.id   AF-X1UJ31-F1
#
_cell.length_a   1.000
_cell.length_b   1.000
_cell.length_c   1.000
_cell.angle_alpha   90.00
_cell.angle_beta   90.00
_cell.angle_gamma   90.00
#
_symmetry.space_group_name_H-M   'P 1'
#
loop_
_entity.id
_entity.type
_entity.pdbx_description
1 polymer ?
#
loop_
_entity_poly.entity_id
_entity_poly.type
_entity_poly.pdbx_seq_one_letter_code
_entity_poly.pdbx_strand_id
1 'polypeptide(L)'
;MCEPKDEPAFIMGVGAGYYKTPEVFLDEATSMGISKRIPFIPKGLELGKTVIYLAHPKACEVKVTSALQRAMGILEEARTKQPRLMEAERNEKKLGIFCAFIPKRVEKLIWESEFTEENIEKHKKRGIELVPVPDNDPDHR
;
A
#
# COMPACT_ATOMS: atom_id res chain seq x y z
N MET A 1 15.43 -0.12 10.90
CA MET A 1 14.38 -0.71 11.77
C MET A 1 13.20 0.25 11.75
N CYS A 2 11.97 -0.22 11.56
CA CYS A 2 10.79 0.65 11.53
C CYS A 2 10.39 0.98 12.97
N GLU A 3 10.53 2.23 13.40
CA GLU A 3 10.14 2.72 14.73
C GLU A 3 8.91 3.64 14.59
N PRO A 4 7.69 3.09 14.67
CA PRO A 4 6.49 3.89 14.58
C PRO A 4 6.39 4.82 15.79
N LYS A 5 6.16 6.11 15.54
CA LYS A 5 5.84 7.10 16.57
C LYS A 5 4.34 7.09 16.86
N ASP A 6 3.93 7.60 18.02
CA ASP A 6 2.53 7.84 18.39
C ASP A 6 1.87 9.00 17.62
N GLU A 7 2.33 9.25 16.39
CA GLU A 7 1.78 10.25 15.48
C GLU A 7 0.84 9.57 14.47
N PRO A 8 -0.26 10.24 14.06
CA PRO A 8 -1.13 9.71 13.01
C PRO A 8 -0.34 9.40 11.73
N ALA A 9 -0.50 8.18 11.22
CA ALA A 9 0.11 7.72 9.99
C ALA A 9 -0.93 7.02 9.11
N PHE A 10 -0.64 6.94 7.81
CA PHE A 10 -1.50 6.24 6.86
C PHE A 10 -0.81 5.00 6.32
N ILE A 11 -1.59 3.99 5.94
CA ILE A 11 -1.09 2.79 5.27
C ILE A 11 -1.60 2.81 3.83
N MET A 12 -0.69 2.56 2.90
CA MET A 12 -0.96 2.42 1.49
C MET A 12 -0.56 1.02 1.02
N GLY A 13 -1.56 0.18 0.73
CA GLY A 13 -1.33 -1.16 0.19
C GLY A 13 -0.84 -1.13 -1.26
N VAL A 14 0.15 -1.94 -1.56
CA VAL A 14 0.66 -2.23 -2.91
C VAL A 14 0.14 -3.61 -3.32
N GLY A 15 -0.54 -3.67 -4.46
CA GLY A 15 -1.22 -4.88 -4.92
C GLY A 15 -0.27 -5.88 -5.56
N ALA A 16 -0.27 -7.11 -5.06
CA ALA A 16 0.56 -8.20 -5.60
C ALA A 16 0.21 -8.63 -7.04
N GLY A 17 -0.97 -8.22 -7.54
CA GLY A 17 -1.37 -8.44 -8.93
C GLY A 17 -0.64 -7.53 -9.93
N TYR A 18 -0.18 -6.36 -9.49
CA TYR A 18 0.56 -5.39 -10.32
C TYR A 18 2.06 -5.47 -10.05
N TYR A 19 2.46 -5.55 -8.78
CA TYR A 19 3.87 -5.65 -8.38
C TYR A 19 4.13 -7.00 -7.73
N LYS A 20 4.97 -7.84 -8.36
CA LYS A 20 5.23 -9.20 -7.85
C LYS A 20 5.92 -9.19 -6.49
N THR A 21 6.78 -8.21 -6.25
CA THR A 21 7.52 -8.03 -5.01
C THR A 21 7.58 -6.55 -4.62
N PRO A 22 7.81 -6.22 -3.34
CA PRO A 22 7.89 -4.83 -2.89
C PRO A 22 9.03 -4.05 -3.56
N GLU A 23 10.14 -4.72 -3.89
CA GLU A 23 11.32 -4.09 -4.50
C GLU A 23 11.00 -3.50 -5.88
N VAL A 24 10.23 -4.23 -6.70
CA VAL A 24 9.79 -3.75 -8.03
C VAL A 24 8.99 -2.45 -7.92
N PHE A 25 8.16 -2.33 -6.89
CA PHE A 25 7.42 -1.09 -6.63
C PHE A 25 8.35 0.04 -6.19
N LEU A 26 9.34 -0.24 -5.33
CA LEU A 26 10.30 0.78 -4.87
C LEU A 26 11.14 1.33 -6.02
N ASP A 27 11.58 0.49 -6.95
CA ASP A 27 12.40 0.93 -8.08
C ASP A 27 11.63 1.93 -8.98
N GLU A 28 10.35 1.64 -9.26
CA GLU A 28 9.47 2.55 -9.99
C GLU A 28 9.15 3.80 -9.17
N ALA A 29 8.77 3.64 -7.90
CA ALA A 29 8.42 4.76 -7.02
C ALA A 29 9.58 5.73 -6.81
N THR A 30 10.82 5.24 -6.78
CA THR A 30 12.02 6.06 -6.62
C THR A 30 12.35 6.83 -7.89
N SER A 31 12.08 6.25 -9.07
CA SER A 31 12.39 6.87 -10.36
C SER A 31 11.30 7.84 -10.83
N MET A 32 10.03 7.54 -10.58
CA MET A 32 8.90 8.26 -11.16
C MET A 32 7.93 8.86 -10.13
N GLY A 33 8.08 8.53 -8.84
CA GLY A 33 7.09 8.84 -7.82
C GLY A 33 5.96 7.82 -7.77
N ILE A 34 4.93 8.10 -6.96
CA ILE A 34 3.82 7.17 -6.74
C ILE A 34 2.53 7.76 -7.30
N SER A 35 1.90 7.04 -8.22
CA SER A 35 0.54 7.31 -8.68
C SER A 35 -0.42 6.26 -8.13
N LYS A 36 -1.54 6.71 -7.55
CA LYS A 36 -2.55 5.79 -7.00
C LYS A 36 -3.94 6.39 -7.09
N ARG A 37 -4.88 5.60 -7.65
CA ARG A 37 -6.31 5.87 -7.57
C ARG A 37 -6.79 5.65 -6.14
N ILE A 38 -7.27 6.72 -5.50
CA ILE A 38 -7.88 6.69 -4.16
C ILE A 38 -9.23 7.41 -4.20
N PRO A 39 -10.23 6.97 -3.43
CA PRO A 39 -11.55 7.59 -3.44
C PRO A 39 -11.54 9.03 -2.91
N PHE A 40 -10.67 9.32 -1.94
CA PHE A 40 -10.46 10.66 -1.41
C PHE A 40 -9.07 10.78 -0.76
N ILE A 41 -8.56 12.01 -0.70
CA ILE A 41 -7.33 12.32 0.06
C ILE A 41 -7.69 12.47 1.55
N PRO A 42 -7.13 11.66 2.46
CA PRO A 42 -7.46 11.71 3.89
C PRO A 42 -7.36 13.13 4.48
N LYS A 43 -8.35 13.54 5.27
CA LYS A 43 -8.44 14.91 5.80
C LYS A 43 -7.25 15.28 6.70
N GLY A 44 -6.74 14.32 7.48
CA GLY A 44 -5.59 14.51 8.37
C GLY A 44 -4.22 14.28 7.72
N LEU A 45 -4.14 14.21 6.38
CA LEU A 45 -2.85 14.15 5.69
C LEU A 45 -2.20 15.54 5.68
N GLU A 46 -1.09 15.66 6.41
CA GLU A 46 -0.24 16.85 6.43
C GLU A 46 1.06 16.59 5.66
N LEU A 47 1.23 17.27 4.53
CA LEU A 47 2.45 17.16 3.72
C LEU A 47 3.68 17.61 4.51
N GLY A 48 4.79 16.89 4.33
CA GLY A 48 6.03 17.14 5.06
C GLY A 48 6.03 16.67 6.51
N LYS A 49 4.92 16.12 7.03
CA LYS A 49 4.83 15.62 8.41
C LYS A 49 4.32 14.19 8.50
N THR A 50 3.17 13.91 7.91
CA THR A 50 2.50 12.61 8.08
C THR A 50 3.28 11.49 7.38
N VAL A 51 3.55 10.41 8.11
CA VAL A 51 4.20 9.22 7.56
C VAL A 51 3.17 8.36 6.81
N ILE A 52 3.56 7.91 5.62
CA ILE A 52 2.84 6.90 4.84
C ILE A 52 3.65 5.60 4.84
N TYR A 53 3.05 4.53 5.34
CA TYR A 53 3.61 3.18 5.31
C TYR A 53 3.14 2.42 4.07
N LEU A 54 4.09 1.89 3.32
CA LEU A 54 3.83 1.01 2.19
C LEU A 54 3.74 -0.44 2.67
N ALA A 55 2.62 -1.10 2.37
CA ALA A 55 2.38 -2.48 2.75
C ALA A 55 2.21 -3.38 1.52
N HIS A 56 2.77 -4.59 1.55
CA HIS A 56 2.65 -5.55 0.45
C HIS A 56 2.41 -6.97 0.98
N PRO A 57 1.57 -7.83 0.35
CA PRO A 57 1.29 -9.20 0.80
C PRO A 57 2.52 -10.12 0.89
N LYS A 58 3.64 -9.72 0.30
CA LYS A 58 4.91 -10.46 0.28
C LYS A 58 6.09 -9.65 0.84
N ALA A 59 5.82 -8.77 1.81
CA ALA A 59 6.84 -7.88 2.38
C ALA A 59 7.72 -8.55 3.43
N CYS A 60 7.14 -9.38 4.30
CA CYS A 60 7.87 -9.99 5.41
C CYS A 60 8.13 -11.46 5.15
N GLU A 61 9.36 -11.91 5.39
CA GLU A 61 9.71 -13.33 5.43
C GLU A 61 9.44 -13.86 6.84
N VAL A 62 8.52 -14.81 6.94
CA VAL A 62 8.12 -15.43 8.19
C VAL A 62 8.57 -16.89 8.16
N LYS A 63 9.41 -17.25 9.12
CA LYS A 63 9.79 -18.65 9.35
C LYS A 63 8.62 -19.38 10.00
N VAL A 64 8.05 -20.35 9.32
CA VAL A 64 7.01 -21.19 9.91
C VAL A 64 7.70 -22.31 10.67
N THR A 65 7.59 -22.29 12.00
CA THR A 65 8.16 -23.33 12.85
C THR A 65 7.45 -24.66 12.64
N SER A 66 8.18 -25.76 12.80
CA SER A 66 7.63 -27.11 12.71
C SER A 66 6.48 -27.38 13.69
N ALA A 67 6.47 -26.70 14.84
CA ALA A 67 5.36 -26.77 15.80
C ALA A 67 4.06 -26.13 15.28
N LEU A 68 4.15 -24.98 14.60
CA LEU A 68 2.99 -24.32 13.99
C LEU A 68 2.45 -25.15 12.82
N GLN A 69 3.34 -25.73 12.02
CA GLN A 69 2.98 -26.65 10.94
C GLN A 69 2.24 -27.89 11.46
N ARG A 70 2.70 -28.47 12.59
CA ARG A 70 2.00 -29.59 13.25
C ARG A 70 0.59 -29.23 13.66
N ALA A 71 0.40 -28.08 14.31
CA ALA A 71 -0.92 -27.64 14.74
C ALA A 71 -1.88 -27.44 13.55
N MET A 72 -1.39 -26.85 12.45
CA MET A 72 -2.17 -26.68 11.21
C MET A 72 -2.46 -28.02 10.53
N GLY A 73 -1.48 -28.93 10.51
CA GLY A 73 -1.62 -30.27 9.93
C GLY A 73 -2.69 -31.11 10.62
N ILE A 74 -2.73 -31.10 11.97
CA ILE A 74 -3.77 -31.80 12.75
C ILE A 74 -5.18 -31.30 12.38
N LEU A 75 -5.32 -29.98 12.19
CA LEU A 75 -6.60 -29.36 11.85
C LEU A 75 -7.07 -29.71 10.43
N GLU A 76 -6.15 -29.85 9.48
CA GLU A 76 -6.45 -30.29 8.12
C GLU A 76 -6.67 -31.81 8.01
N GLU A 77 -5.88 -32.64 8.70
CA GLU A 77 -6.03 -34.11 8.69
C GLU A 77 -7.38 -34.54 9.26
N ALA A 78 -7.87 -33.84 10.30
CA ALA A 78 -9.22 -34.02 10.82
C ALA A 78 -10.31 -33.78 9.76
N ARG A 79 -10.01 -32.99 8.71
CA ARG A 79 -10.91 -32.72 7.59
C ARG A 79 -10.71 -33.67 6.41
N THR A 80 -9.49 -34.16 6.14
CA THR A 80 -9.18 -34.88 4.87
C THR A 80 -8.73 -36.34 5.01
N LYS A 81 -8.50 -36.87 6.21
CA LYS A 81 -8.10 -38.27 6.49
C LYS A 81 -6.88 -38.78 5.67
N GLN A 82 -6.02 -37.90 5.18
CA GLN A 82 -4.78 -38.27 4.50
C GLN A 82 -3.56 -37.88 5.35
N PRO A 83 -2.70 -38.83 5.76
CA PRO A 83 -1.46 -38.50 6.48
C PRO A 83 -0.48 -37.81 5.53
N ARG A 84 0.12 -36.69 5.97
CA ARG A 84 1.18 -35.99 5.22
C ARG A 84 2.56 -36.14 5.89
N LEU A 85 3.61 -36.21 5.07
CA LEU A 85 5.00 -36.14 5.56
C LEU A 85 5.26 -34.78 6.22
N MET A 86 5.85 -34.79 7.42
CA MET A 86 6.33 -33.55 8.05
C MET A 86 7.59 -33.06 7.34
N GLU A 87 7.49 -31.91 6.70
CA GLU A 87 8.62 -31.29 6.00
C GLU A 87 9.40 -30.30 6.88
N ALA A 88 10.60 -29.96 6.40
CA ALA A 88 11.54 -29.01 7.01
C ALA A 88 10.94 -27.60 7.19
N GLU A 89 11.64 -26.75 7.93
CA GLU A 89 11.28 -25.33 8.10
C GLU A 89 11.01 -24.67 6.74
N ARG A 90 9.86 -24.00 6.63
CA ARG A 90 9.45 -23.29 5.40
C ARG A 90 9.47 -21.78 5.66
N ASN A 91 10.07 -21.04 4.74
CA ASN A 91 9.97 -19.58 4.71
C ASN A 91 8.76 -19.19 3.86
N GLU A 92 7.84 -18.45 4.47
CA GLU A 92 6.67 -17.91 3.77
C GLU A 92 6.75 -16.39 3.73
N LYS A 93 6.32 -15.79 2.61
CA LYS A 93 6.13 -14.35 2.54
C LYS A 93 4.73 -13.98 3.04
N LYS A 94 4.65 -12.97 3.91
CA LYS A 94 3.40 -12.47 4.49
C LYS A 94 3.25 -10.96 4.28
N LEU A 95 2.01 -10.50 4.50
CA LEU A 95 1.67 -9.09 4.53
C LEU A 95 2.52 -8.38 5.58
N GLY A 96 3.09 -7.25 5.19
CA GLY A 96 3.83 -6.39 6.11
C GLY A 96 4.18 -5.06 5.47
N ILE A 97 4.72 -4.18 6.30
CA ILE A 97 5.22 -2.87 5.91
C ILE A 97 6.66 -3.05 5.43
N PHE A 98 6.98 -2.56 4.23
CA PHE A 98 8.33 -2.67 3.65
C PHE A 98 9.03 -1.32 3.47
N CYS A 99 8.29 -0.22 3.50
CA CYS A 99 8.84 1.12 3.35
C CYS A 99 7.95 2.15 4.04
N ALA A 100 8.54 3.27 4.44
CA ALA A 100 7.85 4.43 5.00
C ALA A 100 8.40 5.70 4.34
N PHE A 101 7.53 6.65 4.01
CA PHE A 101 7.94 7.93 3.46
C PHE A 101 7.03 9.07 3.93
N ILE A 102 7.51 10.30 3.79
CA ILE A 102 6.75 11.52 4.09
C ILE A 102 6.51 12.24 2.76
N PRO A 103 5.25 12.38 2.30
CA PRO A 103 4.95 13.04 1.04
C PRO A 103 5.25 14.53 1.14
N LYS A 104 6.01 15.05 0.18
CA LYS A 104 6.34 16.49 0.09
C LYS A 104 5.42 17.25 -0.85
N ARG A 105 4.86 16.57 -1.85
CA ARG A 105 3.96 17.11 -2.87
C ARG A 105 2.91 16.07 -3.21
N VAL A 106 1.68 16.52 -3.47
CA VAL A 106 0.58 15.68 -3.93
C VAL A 106 -0.11 16.40 -5.08
N GLU A 107 -0.23 15.72 -6.20
CA GLU A 107 -1.06 16.13 -7.34
C GLU A 107 -2.35 15.32 -7.32
N LYS A 108 -3.47 15.97 -7.63
CA LYS A 108 -4.78 15.33 -7.76
C LYS A 108 -5.36 15.65 -9.13
N LEU A 109 -5.59 14.60 -9.92
CA LEU A 109 -6.35 14.71 -11.15
C LEU A 109 -7.79 15.11 -10.82
N ILE A 110 -8.32 16.08 -11.57
CA ILE A 110 -9.70 16.56 -11.44
C ILE A 110 -10.26 16.85 -12.83
N TRP A 111 -11.55 16.64 -13.02
CA TRP A 111 -12.22 16.95 -14.26
C TRP A 111 -12.19 18.46 -14.56
N GLU A 112 -12.06 18.84 -15.83
CA GLU A 112 -12.08 20.26 -16.24
C GLU A 112 -13.34 20.97 -15.77
N SER A 113 -14.50 20.30 -15.85
CA SER A 113 -15.77 20.81 -15.32
C SER A 113 -15.76 21.08 -13.81
N GLU A 114 -14.92 20.39 -13.05
CA GLU A 114 -14.76 20.55 -11.59
C GLU A 114 -13.58 21.46 -11.22
N PHE A 115 -12.78 21.91 -12.19
CA PHE A 115 -11.60 22.76 -11.99
C PHE A 115 -11.99 24.23 -11.75
N THR A 116 -12.70 24.48 -10.65
CA THR A 116 -13.18 25.80 -10.23
C THR A 116 -12.21 26.46 -9.24
N GLU A 117 -12.22 27.80 -9.17
CA GLU A 117 -11.41 28.56 -8.19
C GLU A 117 -11.66 28.11 -6.74
N GLU A 118 -12.91 27.78 -6.40
CA GLU A 118 -13.28 27.25 -5.08
C GLU A 118 -12.55 25.93 -4.78
N ASN A 119 -12.55 25.00 -5.75
CA ASN A 119 -11.88 23.72 -5.60
C ASN A 119 -10.36 23.87 -5.54
N ILE A 120 -9.79 24.77 -6.35
CA ILE A 120 -8.36 25.08 -6.36
C ILE A 120 -7.94 25.61 -4.98
N GLU A 121 -8.64 26.62 -4.46
CA GLU A 121 -8.29 27.23 -3.17
C GLU A 121 -8.43 26.24 -2.01
N LYS A 122 -9.49 25.41 -2.01
CA LYS A 122 -9.71 24.35 -1.02
C LYS A 122 -8.57 23.33 -0.96
N HIS A 123 -8.03 22.92 -2.11
CA HIS A 123 -6.95 21.92 -2.18
C HIS A 123 -5.58 22.56 -1.97
N LYS A 124 -5.36 23.78 -2.46
CA LYS A 124 -4.14 24.56 -2.26
C LYS A 124 -3.86 24.83 -0.79
N LYS A 125 -4.89 25.13 0.03
CA LYS A 125 -4.77 25.26 1.50
C LYS A 125 -4.21 24.00 2.19
N ARG A 126 -4.35 22.84 1.55
CA ARG A 126 -3.82 21.55 2.03
C ARG A 126 -2.49 21.16 1.36
N GLY A 127 -1.91 22.04 0.54
CA GLY A 127 -0.70 21.77 -0.24
C GLY A 127 -0.91 20.80 -1.41
N ILE A 128 -2.16 20.59 -1.82
CA ILE A 128 -2.51 19.68 -2.93
C ILE A 128 -2.67 20.51 -4.20
N GLU A 129 -1.94 20.10 -5.24
CA GLU A 129 -2.01 20.70 -6.57
C GLU A 129 -3.06 19.95 -7.40
N LEU A 130 -3.92 20.70 -8.10
CA LEU A 130 -4.94 20.12 -8.97
C LEU A 130 -4.44 20.11 -10.41
N VAL A 131 -4.63 18.98 -11.08
CA VAL A 131 -4.27 18.81 -12.50
C VAL A 131 -5.56 18.53 -13.27
N PRO A 132 -6.01 19.45 -14.15
CA PRO A 132 -7.23 19.25 -14.92
C PRO A 132 -7.05 18.14 -15.97
N VAL A 133 -8.10 17.33 -16.16
CA VAL A 133 -8.19 16.27 -17.16
C VAL A 133 -9.49 16.45 -17.94
N PRO A 134 -9.50 16.28 -19.29
CA PRO A 134 -10.70 16.45 -20.10
C PRO A 134 -11.84 15.54 -19.63
N ASP A 135 -13.06 16.08 -19.52
CA ASP A 135 -14.24 15.35 -18.98
C ASP A 135 -14.57 14.04 -19.73
N ASN A 136 -14.08 13.87 -20.97
CA ASN A 136 -14.35 12.73 -21.83
C ASN A 136 -13.16 11.78 -22.01
N ASP A 137 -12.10 11.94 -21.22
CA ASP A 137 -10.89 11.12 -21.32
C ASP A 137 -11.23 9.62 -21.08
N PRO A 138 -10.98 8.73 -22.06
CA PRO A 138 -11.34 7.31 -21.96
C PRO A 138 -10.52 6.55 -20.91
N ASP A 139 -9.33 7.02 -20.56
CA ASP A 139 -8.43 6.37 -19.59
C ASP A 139 -8.82 6.69 -18.14
N HIS A 140 -9.68 7.69 -17.95
CA HIS A 140 -10.05 8.22 -16.64
C HIS A 140 -11.54 7.98 -16.27
N ARG A 141 -12.25 7.17 -17.07
CA ARG A 141 -13.63 6.72 -16.78
C ARG A 141 -13.70 5.67 -15.65
#